data_AF-A0A963R8B9-F1
#
_entry.id   AF-A0A963R8B9-F1
#
_cell.length_a   1.000
_cell.length_b   1.000
_cell.length_c   1.000
_cell.angle_alpha   90.00
_cell.angle_beta   90.00
_cell.angle_gamma   90.00
#
_symmetry.space_group_name_H-M   'P 1'
#
loop_
_entity.id
_entity.type
_entity.pdbx_description
1 polymer ?
#
loop_
_entity_poly.entity_id
_entity_poly.type
_entity_poly.pdbx_seq_one_letter_code
_entity_poly.pdbx_strand_id
1 'polypeptide(L)' 'MNRRAMTYQIRVLAALVLPLALFACDGPSASAPEHPPLEGAQIGGPFTLVDKDGKTVHWKDFDGKYRIVYFGYTFCP' A
#
# COMPACT_ATOMS: atom_id res chain seq x y z
N MET A 1 -59.21 9.17 0.71
CA MET A 1 -57.82 9.33 1.21
C MET A 1 -56.82 8.55 0.33
N ASN A 2 -56.62 9.05 -0.89
CA ASN A 2 -55.38 9.29 -1.64
C ASN A 2 -54.19 8.31 -1.50
N ARG A 3 -54.44 6.98 -1.37
CA ARG A 3 -53.39 5.94 -1.36
C ARG A 3 -52.39 6.06 -2.51
N ARG A 4 -52.86 6.42 -3.71
CA ARG A 4 -52.00 6.59 -4.89
C ARG A 4 -51.01 7.76 -4.76
N ALA A 5 -51.40 8.84 -4.07
CA ALA A 5 -50.50 9.97 -3.81
C ALA A 5 -49.39 9.58 -2.82
N MET A 6 -49.72 8.81 -1.79
CA MET A 6 -48.76 8.34 -0.79
C MET A 6 -47.75 7.36 -1.38
N THR A 7 -48.18 6.43 -2.25
CA THR A 7 -47.26 5.50 -2.93
C THR A 7 -46.35 6.23 -3.93
N TYR A 8 -46.85 7.29 -4.58
CA TYR A 8 -46.06 8.12 -5.49
C TYR A 8 -44.95 8.88 -4.76
N GLN A 9 -45.25 9.49 -3.61
CA GLN A 9 -44.24 10.21 -2.82
C GLN A 9 -43.15 9.30 -2.27
N ILE A 10 -43.49 8.07 -1.85
CA ILE A 10 -42.50 7.08 -1.40
C ILE A 10 -41.57 6.66 -2.55
N ARG A 11 -42.10 6.50 -3.77
CA ARG A 11 -41.29 6.14 -4.94
C ARG A 11 -40.35 7.26 -5.39
N VAL A 12 -40.81 8.51 -5.34
CA VAL A 12 -39.98 9.68 -5.67
C VAL A 12 -38.84 9.84 -4.66
N LEU A 13 -39.12 9.66 -3.37
CA LEU A 13 -38.09 9.73 -2.33
C LEU A 13 -37.06 8.60 -2.46
N ALA A 14 -37.51 7.36 -2.71
CA ALA A 14 -36.61 6.23 -2.91
C ALA A 14 -35.70 6.40 -4.14
N ALA A 15 -36.21 6.97 -5.24
CA ALA A 15 -35.44 7.24 -6.45
C ALA A 15 -34.37 8.34 -6.25
N LEU A 16 -34.57 9.25 -5.29
CA LEU A 16 -33.61 10.30 -4.95
C LEU A 16 -32.52 9.82 -3.97
N VAL A 17 -32.86 8.96 -3.01
CA VAL A 17 -31.90 8.51 -1.98
C VAL A 17 -30.93 7.46 -2.50
N LEU A 18 -31.36 6.61 -3.44
CA LEU A 18 -30.55 5.53 -4.01
C LEU A 18 -29.27 6.00 -4.74
N PRO A 19 -29.29 7.04 -5.61
CA PRO A 19 -28.08 7.55 -6.26
C PRO A 19 -27.14 8.28 -5.29
N LEU A 20 -27.66 8.93 -4.24
CA LEU A 20 -26.85 9.58 -3.20
C LEU A 20 -26.04 8.57 -2.37
N ALA A 21 -26.58 7.38 -2.12
CA ALA A 21 -25.86 6.32 -1.42
C ALA A 21 -24.69 5.74 -2.25
N LEU A 22 -24.80 5.74 -3.59
CA LEU A 22 -23.75 5.23 -4.47
C LEU A 22 -22.52 6.16 -4.54
N PHE A 23 -22.71 7.47 -4.42
CA PHE A 23 -21.59 8.44 -4.40
C PHE A 23 -20.79 8.41 -3.09
N ALA A 24 -21.32 7.80 -2.02
CA ALA A 24 -20.64 7.74 -0.72
C ALA A 24 -19.65 6.57 -0.60
N CYS A 25 -19.67 5.61 -1.53
CA CYS A 25 -18.77 4.45 -1.50
C CYS A 25 -17.42 4.69 -2.20
N ASP A 26 -17.30 5.73 -3.02
CA ASP A 26 -16.09 6.11 -3.77
C ASP A 26 -15.47 7.42 -3.25
N GLY A 27 -15.46 7.61 -1.92
CA GLY A 27 -14.71 8.71 -1.32
C GLY A 27 -13.22 8.56 -1.67
N PRO A 28 -12.53 9.63 -2.11
CA PRO A 28 -11.12 9.54 -2.46
C PRO A 28 -10.32 9.17 -1.21
N SER A 29 -9.87 7.91 -1.15
CA SER A 29 -8.79 7.49 -0.27
C SER A 29 -7.55 8.26 -0.72
N ALA A 30 -7.35 9.43 -0.14
CA ALA A 30 -6.18 10.24 -0.35
C ALA A 30 -5.00 9.62 0.41
N SER A 31 -4.58 8.42 0.00
CA SER A 31 -3.19 8.04 0.17
C SER A 31 -2.40 8.88 -0.82
N ALA A 32 -1.57 9.79 -0.31
CA ALA A 32 -0.56 10.42 -1.13
C ALA A 32 0.22 9.32 -1.87
N PRO A 33 0.72 9.58 -3.10
CA PRO A 33 1.62 8.63 -3.75
C PRO A 33 2.83 8.43 -2.83
N GLU A 34 2.84 7.31 -2.11
CA GLU A 34 3.93 6.96 -1.21
C GLU A 34 5.07 6.49 -2.11
N HIS A 35 6.13 7.28 -2.12
CA HIS A 35 7.34 6.93 -2.86
C HIS A 35 7.85 5.58 -2.33
N PRO A 36 8.18 4.61 -3.21
CA PRO A 36 8.70 3.33 -2.76
C PRO A 36 9.91 3.53 -1.84
N PRO A 37 10.04 2.78 -0.73
CA PRO A 37 11.10 2.98 0.27
C PRO A 37 12.54 2.96 -0.24
N LEU A 38 12.76 2.51 -1.48
CA LEU A 38 14.08 2.36 -2.11
C LEU A 38 14.32 3.32 -3.27
N GLU A 39 13.41 4.28 -3.53
CA GLU A 39 13.61 5.27 -4.60
C GLU A 39 14.89 6.10 -4.35
N GLY A 40 15.83 6.07 -5.31
CA GLY A 40 17.09 6.79 -5.23
C GLY A 40 18.17 6.18 -4.33
N ALA A 41 17.93 5.00 -3.73
CA ALA A 41 18.92 4.36 -2.86
C ALA A 41 20.14 3.85 -3.66
N GLN A 42 21.34 4.07 -3.11
CA GLN A 42 22.56 3.44 -3.62
C GLN A 42 22.62 1.99 -3.12
N ILE A 43 22.08 1.07 -3.92
CA ILE A 43 21.97 -0.35 -3.58
C ILE A 43 23.27 -1.09 -3.95
N GLY A 44 23.88 -1.74 -2.96
CA GLY A 44 25.06 -2.59 -3.13
C GLY A 44 26.39 -1.93 -2.77
N GLY A 45 27.48 -2.55 -3.20
CA GLY A 45 28.85 -2.12 -2.88
C GLY A 45 29.51 -2.91 -1.75
N PRO A 46 30.80 -2.64 -1.46
CA PRO A 46 31.52 -3.32 -0.39
C PRO A 46 30.87 -3.07 0.97
N PHE A 47 30.65 -4.13 1.73
CA PHE A 47 30.19 -4.05 3.12
C PHE A 47 31.27 -4.56 4.08
N THR A 48 31.15 -4.08 5.32
CA THR A 48 31.71 -4.71 6.51
C THR A 48 30.57 -4.83 7.51
N LEU A 49 30.16 -6.05 7.83
CA LEU A 49 29.02 -6.35 8.69
C LEU A 49 29.42 -7.36 9.76
N VAL A 50 28.53 -7.57 10.73
CA VAL A 50 28.64 -8.65 11.71
C VAL A 50 27.64 -9.73 11.31
N ASP A 51 28.09 -10.98 11.21
CA ASP A 51 27.22 -12.10 10.91
C ASP A 51 26.41 -12.56 12.14
N LYS A 52 25.55 -13.56 11.94
CA LYS A 52 24.69 -14.12 12.99
C LYS A 52 25.44 -14.74 14.17
N ASP A 53 26.71 -15.07 14.00
CA ASP A 53 27.56 -15.71 15.01
C ASP A 53 28.48 -14.67 15.69
N GLY A 54 28.33 -13.40 15.37
CA GLY A 54 29.11 -12.29 15.96
C GLY A 54 30.44 -12.04 15.26
N LYS A 55 30.71 -12.67 14.11
CA LYS A 55 31.96 -12.50 13.38
C LYS A 55 31.87 -11.33 12.39
N THR A 56 32.93 -10.52 12.34
CA THR A 56 33.09 -9.50 11.29
C THR A 56 33.31 -10.16 9.93
N VAL A 57 32.47 -9.81 8.96
CA VAL A 57 32.51 -10.28 7.57
C VAL A 57 32.63 -9.09 6.61
N HIS A 58 33.45 -9.27 5.58
CA HIS A 58 33.74 -8.26 4.56
C HIS A 58 33.27 -8.74 3.20
N TRP A 59 32.98 -7.80 2.31
CA TRP A 59 32.63 -8.08 0.91
C TRP A 59 33.61 -9.05 0.22
N LYS A 60 34.91 -8.84 0.43
CA LYS A 60 36.00 -9.65 -0.17
C LYS A 60 36.03 -11.10 0.32
N ASP A 61 35.42 -11.41 1.46
CA ASP A 61 35.43 -12.77 2.02
C ASP A 61 34.59 -13.75 1.16
N PHE A 62 33.86 -13.20 0.18
CA PHE A 62 33.04 -13.90 -0.80
C PHE A 62 33.61 -13.84 -2.23
N ASP A 63 34.85 -13.40 -2.42
CA ASP A 63 35.47 -13.39 -3.75
C ASP A 63 35.60 -14.81 -4.33
N GLY A 64 35.29 -14.93 -5.63
CA GLY A 64 35.19 -16.22 -6.32
C GLY A 64 33.93 -17.05 -6.01
N LYS A 65 32.97 -16.51 -5.24
CA LYS A 65 31.71 -17.19 -4.89
C LYS A 65 30.50 -16.45 -5.45
N TYR A 66 29.43 -17.19 -5.73
CA TYR A 66 28.11 -16.60 -6.00
C TYR A 66 27.61 -15.83 -4.76
N ARG A 67 26.98 -14.68 -4.99
CA ARG A 67 26.48 -13.79 -3.94
C ARG A 67 25.06 -13.32 -4.29
N ILE A 68 24.20 -13.29 -3.28
CA ILE A 68 22.86 -12.68 -3.36
C ILE A 68 22.78 -11.67 -2.23
N VAL A 69 22.33 -10.45 -2.53
CA VAL A 69 22.07 -9.40 -1.54
C VAL A 69 20.59 -9.07 -1.59
N TYR A 70 19.90 -9.22 -0.47
CA TYR A 70 18.46 -9.00 -0.35
C TYR A 70 18.20 -7.71 0.43
N PHE A 71 17.42 -6.80 -0.15
CA PHE A 71 17.01 -5.54 0.47
C PHE A 71 15.53 -5.64 0.80
N GLY A 72 15.20 -5.60 2.09
CA GLY A 72 13.83 -5.69 2.59
C GLY A 72 13.64 -4.87 3.84
N TYR A 73 12.38 -4.65 4.21
CA TYR A 73 11.95 -3.86 5.35
C TYR A 73 11.02 -4.69 6.23
N THR A 74 10.86 -4.30 7.50
CA THR A 74 10.05 -5.04 8.48
C THR A 74 8.62 -4.51 8.64
N PHE A 75 8.26 -3.43 7.93
CA PHE A 75 6.94 -2.78 7.99
C PHE A 75 6.23 -2.87 6.63
N CYS A 76 4.89 -2.87 6.57
CA CYS A 76 4.22 -2.72 5.28
C CYS A 76 4.15 -1.22 4.95
N PRO A 77 4.71 -0.74 3.82
CA PRO A 77 4.32 0.55 3.28
C PRO A 77 2.82 0.50 2.94
#